data_AF-A0A5M8RVJ3-F1
#
_entry.id   AF-A0A5M8RVJ3-F1
#
_cell.length_a   1.000
_cell.length_b   1.000
_cell.length_c   1.000
_cell.angle_alpha   90.00
_cell.angle_beta   90.00
_cell.angle_gamma   90.00
#
_symmetry.space_group_name_H-M   'P 1'
#
loop_
_entity.id
_entity.type
_entity.pdbx_description
1 polymer ?
#
loop_
_entity_poly.entity_id
_entity_poly.type
_entity_poly.pdbx_seq_one_letter_code
_entity_poly.pdbx_strand_id
1 'polypeptide(L)'
;MKLSLLANGIDSLKASYNSLEDIDYLVEGGEHRVKDAILSLNHANEILFKLLLKQRAECLVFVDIKAYMNAKEEIRSRDKSNVFEVKPGLQTIGISEAIKRLELLCDIEVCSYLKRSLDYLKQKRNQIMHYEINLNEGEFKALITKLKNCYENSVRFFSQYIEGLSDKVEDARFELYEQDLIDDPDVEAMVDEAYYDYLAGLSEQQ
;
A
#
# COMPACT_ATOMS: atom_id res chain seq x y z
N MET A 1 10.25 -0.62 17.02
CA MET A 1 9.28 -0.64 15.89
C MET A 1 10.06 -0.75 14.58
N LYS A 2 9.65 -1.59 13.63
CA LYS A 2 10.35 -1.77 12.34
C LYS A 2 9.39 -1.59 11.17
N LEU A 3 9.59 -0.55 10.37
CA LEU A 3 8.84 -0.28 9.14
C LEU A 3 9.53 -1.00 7.98
N SER A 4 9.05 -2.21 7.66
CA SER A 4 9.64 -3.05 6.61
C SER A 4 9.13 -2.66 5.23
N LEU A 5 9.82 -3.09 4.16
CA LEU A 5 9.30 -2.92 2.79
C LEU A 5 7.91 -3.55 2.62
N LEU A 6 7.66 -4.70 3.26
CA LEU A 6 6.35 -5.34 3.21
C LEU A 6 5.28 -4.47 3.88
N ALA A 7 5.53 -4.01 5.11
CA ALA A 7 4.62 -3.14 5.85
C ALA A 7 4.33 -1.85 5.05
N ASN A 8 5.37 -1.15 4.60
CA ASN A 8 5.21 0.09 3.83
C ASN A 8 4.45 -0.13 2.52
N GLY A 9 4.67 -1.28 1.86
CA GLY A 9 3.95 -1.65 0.64
C GLY A 9 2.47 -1.90 0.89
N ILE A 10 2.14 -2.61 1.97
CA ILE A 10 0.75 -2.87 2.40
C ILE A 10 0.06 -1.56 2.81
N ASP A 11 0.72 -0.72 3.62
CA ASP A 11 0.18 0.58 4.04
C ASP A 11 -0.15 1.46 2.83
N SER A 12 0.70 1.42 1.80
CA SER A 12 0.48 2.15 0.54
C SER A 12 -0.66 1.56 -0.29
N LEU A 13 -0.82 0.23 -0.31
CA LEU A 13 -1.97 -0.42 -0.95
C LEU A 13 -3.26 -0.03 -0.25
N LYS A 14 -3.28 -0.06 1.09
CA LYS A 14 -4.42 0.40 1.89
C LYS A 14 -4.76 1.86 1.61
N ALA A 15 -3.78 2.76 1.65
CA ALA A 15 -4.01 4.17 1.35
C ALA A 15 -4.60 4.38 -0.06
N SER A 16 -4.13 3.59 -1.04
CA SER A 16 -4.71 3.58 -2.38
C SER A 16 -6.14 3.06 -2.39
N TYR A 17 -6.44 2.00 -1.64
CA TYR A 17 -7.79 1.42 -1.56
C TYR A 17 -8.77 2.41 -0.96
N ASN A 18 -8.46 2.97 0.22
CA ASN A 18 -9.30 3.96 0.90
C ASN A 18 -9.57 5.16 -0.02
N SER A 19 -8.54 5.64 -0.71
CA SER A 19 -8.71 6.74 -1.66
C SER A 19 -9.60 6.36 -2.85
N LEU A 20 -9.59 5.11 -3.31
CA LEU A 20 -10.40 4.65 -4.44
C LEU A 20 -11.86 4.37 -4.06
N GLU A 21 -12.10 3.87 -2.85
CA GLU A 21 -13.45 3.62 -2.33
C GLU A 21 -14.15 4.93 -1.98
N ASP A 22 -13.46 5.86 -1.31
CA ASP A 22 -14.03 7.14 -0.90
C ASP A 22 -14.56 7.97 -2.08
N ILE A 23 -13.98 7.81 -3.28
CA ILE A 23 -14.38 8.54 -4.49
C ILE A 23 -15.87 8.37 -4.79
N ASP A 24 -16.42 7.18 -4.59
CA ASP A 24 -17.80 6.87 -4.97
C ASP A 24 -18.83 7.55 -4.03
N TYR A 25 -18.39 8.03 -2.87
CA TYR A 25 -19.23 8.64 -1.84
C TYR A 25 -19.08 10.16 -1.73
N LEU A 26 -18.17 10.77 -2.50
CA LEU A 26 -17.87 12.19 -2.42
C LEU A 26 -18.75 13.00 -3.38
N VAL A 27 -19.42 14.01 -2.83
CA VAL A 27 -20.15 15.04 -3.61
C VAL A 27 -19.16 16.07 -4.19
N GLU A 28 -18.04 16.31 -3.51
CA GLU A 28 -16.96 17.22 -3.91
C GLU A 28 -15.61 16.66 -3.42
N GLY A 29 -14.50 16.99 -4.09
CA GLY A 29 -13.15 16.59 -3.65
C GLY A 29 -12.63 15.25 -4.19
N GLY A 30 -13.35 14.60 -5.11
CA GLY A 30 -12.90 13.37 -5.77
C GLY A 30 -11.53 13.50 -6.46
N GLU A 31 -11.17 14.71 -6.92
CA GLU A 31 -9.87 15.00 -7.54
C GLU A 31 -8.69 14.76 -6.57
N HIS A 32 -8.83 15.18 -5.32
CA HIS A 32 -7.81 14.95 -4.28
C HIS A 32 -7.63 13.46 -4.01
N ARG A 33 -8.73 12.71 -3.91
CA ARG A 33 -8.68 11.26 -3.73
C ARG A 33 -8.04 10.54 -4.91
N VAL A 34 -8.34 10.95 -6.14
CA VAL A 34 -7.67 10.40 -7.33
C VAL A 34 -6.17 10.68 -7.28
N LYS A 35 -5.76 11.89 -6.88
CA LYS A 35 -4.33 12.23 -6.73
C LYS A 35 -3.65 11.33 -5.69
N ASP A 36 -4.28 11.16 -4.53
CA ASP A 36 -3.76 10.33 -3.44
C ASP A 36 -3.68 8.87 -3.84
N ALA A 37 -4.69 8.35 -4.55
CA ALA A 37 -4.68 7.01 -5.12
C ALA A 37 -3.53 6.82 -6.12
N ILE A 38 -3.28 7.79 -7.01
CA ILE A 38 -2.15 7.71 -7.96
C ILE A 38 -0.80 7.64 -7.22
N LEU A 39 -0.60 8.49 -6.22
CA LEU A 39 0.67 8.57 -5.49
C LEU A 39 0.92 7.30 -4.66
N SER A 40 -0.07 6.89 -3.88
CA SER A 40 -0.01 5.72 -3.01
C SER A 40 0.10 4.42 -3.81
N LEU A 41 -0.67 4.24 -4.89
CA LEU A 41 -0.58 3.05 -5.73
C LEU A 41 0.77 2.96 -6.45
N ASN A 42 1.32 4.08 -6.92
CA ASN A 42 2.64 4.09 -7.54
C ASN A 42 3.72 3.72 -6.50
N HIS A 43 3.64 4.28 -5.29
CA HIS A 43 4.57 3.95 -4.22
C HIS A 43 4.48 2.48 -3.80
N ALA A 44 3.27 1.95 -3.60
CA ALA A 44 2.99 0.56 -3.26
C ALA A 44 3.68 -0.40 -4.24
N ASN A 45 3.42 -0.21 -5.54
CA ASN A 45 4.02 -1.04 -6.59
C ASN A 45 5.55 -0.96 -6.58
N GLU A 46 6.12 0.24 -6.46
CA GLU A 46 7.58 0.40 -6.41
C GLU A 46 8.20 -0.35 -5.23
N ILE A 47 7.60 -0.24 -4.04
CA ILE A 47 8.08 -0.88 -2.82
C ILE A 47 7.95 -2.41 -2.91
N LEU A 48 6.82 -2.92 -3.38
CA LEU A 48 6.59 -4.36 -3.47
C LEU A 48 7.46 -5.03 -4.56
N PHE A 49 7.68 -4.37 -5.70
CA PHE A 49 8.67 -4.87 -6.67
C PHE A 49 10.09 -4.88 -6.10
N LYS A 50 10.48 -3.84 -5.33
CA LYS A 50 11.78 -3.82 -4.63
C LYS A 50 11.87 -4.93 -3.57
N LEU A 51 10.76 -5.26 -2.90
CA LEU A 51 10.72 -6.38 -1.97
C LEU A 51 11.02 -7.71 -2.66
N LEU A 52 10.38 -7.99 -3.81
CA LEU A 52 10.66 -9.20 -4.59
C LEU A 52 12.14 -9.31 -5.01
N LEU A 53 12.73 -8.20 -5.47
CA LEU A 53 14.16 -8.16 -5.80
C LEU A 53 15.03 -8.40 -4.56
N LYS A 54 14.70 -7.77 -3.43
CA LYS A 54 15.44 -7.90 -2.19
C LYS A 54 15.40 -9.34 -1.64
N GLN A 55 14.28 -10.06 -1.80
CA GLN A 55 14.17 -11.47 -1.43
C GLN A 55 15.17 -12.35 -2.20
N ARG A 56 15.58 -11.96 -3.41
CA ARG A 56 16.63 -12.63 -4.18
C ARG A 56 18.02 -12.13 -3.81
N ALA A 57 18.26 -10.82 -3.93
CA ALA A 57 19.50 -10.19 -3.52
C ALA A 57 19.29 -8.69 -3.26
N GLU A 58 19.67 -8.23 -2.06
CA GLU A 58 19.46 -6.84 -1.63
C GLU A 58 20.12 -5.80 -2.57
N CYS A 59 21.25 -6.11 -3.21
CA CYS A 59 21.91 -5.18 -4.13
C CYS A 59 21.05 -4.81 -5.36
N LEU A 60 20.09 -5.65 -5.73
CA LEU A 60 19.27 -5.47 -6.93
C LEU A 60 18.33 -4.28 -6.84
N VAL A 61 18.09 -3.71 -5.66
CA VAL A 61 17.21 -2.53 -5.51
C VAL A 61 17.94 -1.21 -5.77
N PHE A 62 19.26 -1.21 -5.89
CA PHE A 62 20.08 0.00 -6.00
C PHE A 62 20.47 0.32 -7.44
N VAL A 63 20.54 1.60 -7.76
CA VAL A 63 20.99 2.07 -9.09
C VAL A 63 22.47 1.74 -9.28
N ASP A 64 23.31 2.08 -8.30
CA ASP A 64 24.75 1.81 -8.29
C ASP A 64 25.09 0.75 -7.24
N ILE A 65 25.39 -0.46 -7.73
CA ILE A 65 25.76 -1.61 -6.90
C ILE A 65 27.08 -1.36 -6.16
N LYS A 66 28.05 -0.67 -6.79
CA LYS A 66 29.34 -0.36 -6.16
C LYS A 66 29.12 0.63 -5.01
N ALA A 67 28.29 1.65 -5.21
CA ALA A 67 27.91 2.58 -4.15
C ALA A 67 27.24 1.87 -2.97
N TYR A 68 26.38 0.88 -3.24
CA TYR A 68 25.76 0.05 -2.21
C TYR A 68 26.78 -0.84 -1.47
N MET A 69 27.71 -1.48 -2.19
CA MET A 69 28.76 -2.32 -1.58
C MET A 69 29.64 -1.51 -0.63
N ASN A 70 30.07 -0.31 -1.05
CA ASN A 70 30.84 0.59 -0.19
C ASN A 70 30.05 0.97 1.08
N ALA A 71 28.73 1.23 0.95
CA ALA A 71 27.88 1.50 2.11
C ALA A 71 27.75 0.28 3.05
N LYS A 72 27.70 -0.95 2.51
CA LYS A 72 27.71 -2.17 3.32
C LYS A 72 29.02 -2.38 4.08
N GLU A 73 30.16 -2.04 3.47
CA GLU A 73 31.45 -2.06 4.16
C GLU A 73 31.49 -1.04 5.30
N GLU A 74 30.98 0.17 5.06
CA GLU A 74 30.93 1.23 6.06
C GLU A 74 30.05 0.83 7.26
N ILE A 75 28.89 0.18 7.03
CA ILE A 75 28.08 -0.42 8.10
C ILE A 75 28.88 -1.45 8.90
N ARG A 76 29.68 -2.32 8.27
CA ARG A 76 30.44 -3.32 9.05
C ARG A 76 31.46 -2.68 10.00
N SER A 77 31.91 -1.46 9.68
CA SER A 77 32.85 -0.70 10.49
C SER A 77 32.20 0.22 11.53
N ARG A 78 30.86 0.36 11.53
CA ARG A 78 30.11 1.30 12.37
C ARG A 78 28.87 0.63 12.95
N ASP A 79 28.45 0.98 14.16
CA ASP A 79 27.20 0.45 14.72
C ASP A 79 25.97 1.14 14.07
N LYS A 80 25.64 0.76 12.84
CA LYS A 80 24.59 1.36 12.00
C LYS A 80 23.65 0.30 11.46
N SER A 81 22.35 0.63 11.37
CA SER A 81 21.32 -0.37 11.11
C SER A 81 20.99 -0.58 9.63
N ASN A 82 21.24 0.42 8.78
CA ASN A 82 20.91 0.38 7.36
C ASN A 82 21.81 1.27 6.47
N VAL A 83 21.81 1.01 5.15
CA VAL A 83 22.73 1.66 4.18
C VAL A 83 22.47 3.15 3.98
N PHE A 84 21.26 3.63 4.27
CA PHE A 84 20.94 5.04 4.15
C PHE A 84 21.46 5.86 5.34
N GLU A 85 21.74 5.25 6.50
CA GLU A 85 22.36 5.96 7.64
C GLU A 85 23.82 6.36 7.37
N VAL A 86 24.53 5.56 6.57
CA VAL A 86 25.93 5.84 6.20
C VAL A 86 26.02 6.57 4.85
N LYS A 87 25.08 6.31 3.94
CA LYS A 87 25.03 6.95 2.62
C LYS A 87 23.61 7.43 2.30
N PRO A 88 23.18 8.58 2.84
CA PRO A 88 21.82 9.10 2.65
C PRO A 88 21.43 9.36 1.19
N GLY A 89 22.41 9.70 0.33
CA GLY A 89 22.21 9.94 -1.09
C GLY A 89 22.19 8.68 -1.97
N LEU A 90 22.19 7.48 -1.39
CA LEU A 90 22.13 6.24 -2.15
C LEU A 90 20.80 6.15 -2.91
N GLN A 91 20.84 5.87 -4.21
CA GLN A 91 19.64 5.83 -5.04
C GLN A 91 19.13 4.41 -5.25
N THR A 92 17.81 4.26 -5.16
CA THR A 92 17.12 3.02 -5.51
C THR A 92 16.46 3.13 -6.87
N ILE A 93 16.26 1.99 -7.54
CA ILE A 93 15.59 1.93 -8.83
C ILE A 93 14.10 2.28 -8.75
N GLY A 94 13.48 2.64 -9.87
CA GLY A 94 12.03 2.79 -9.98
C GLY A 94 11.33 1.53 -10.52
N ILE A 95 10.00 1.59 -10.64
CA ILE A 95 9.14 0.46 -11.09
C ILE A 95 9.63 -0.18 -12.39
N SER A 96 9.87 0.61 -13.45
CA SER A 96 10.22 0.07 -14.77
C SER A 96 11.53 -0.73 -14.75
N GLU A 97 12.53 -0.25 -14.02
CA GLU A 97 13.80 -0.96 -13.86
C GLU A 97 13.65 -2.16 -12.92
N ALA A 98 12.78 -2.07 -11.91
CA ALA A 98 12.50 -3.19 -11.02
C ALA A 98 11.85 -4.37 -11.75
N ILE A 99 10.86 -4.10 -12.61
CA ILE A 99 10.23 -5.11 -13.48
C ILE A 99 11.28 -5.75 -14.38
N LYS A 100 12.08 -4.94 -15.07
CA LYS A 100 13.14 -5.45 -15.96
C LYS A 100 14.12 -6.37 -15.23
N ARG A 101 14.54 -6.00 -14.02
CA ARG A 101 15.43 -6.83 -13.20
C ARG A 101 14.75 -8.11 -12.72
N LEU A 102 13.48 -8.07 -12.36
CA LEU A 102 12.74 -9.27 -11.97
C LEU A 102 12.63 -10.28 -13.11
N GLU A 103 12.30 -9.79 -14.31
CA GLU A 103 12.16 -10.64 -15.49
C GLU A 103 13.51 -11.24 -15.93
N LEU A 104 14.59 -10.45 -15.90
CA LEU A 104 15.90 -10.89 -16.41
C LEU A 104 16.80 -11.59 -15.38
N LEU A 105 16.64 -11.30 -14.08
CA LEU A 105 17.56 -11.73 -13.02
C LEU A 105 16.88 -12.59 -11.94
N CYS A 106 15.56 -12.70 -11.95
CA CYS A 106 14.81 -13.43 -10.92
C CYS A 106 13.80 -14.43 -11.50
N ASP A 107 13.72 -14.53 -12.83
CA ASP A 107 12.78 -15.40 -13.57
C ASP A 107 11.31 -15.20 -13.16
N ILE A 108 10.94 -13.96 -12.80
CA ILE A 108 9.56 -13.57 -12.46
C ILE A 108 9.02 -12.74 -13.61
N GLU A 109 8.16 -13.35 -14.42
CA GLU A 109 7.50 -12.67 -15.54
C GLU A 109 6.36 -11.76 -15.04
N VAL A 110 6.37 -10.50 -15.45
CA VAL A 110 5.26 -9.57 -15.20
C VAL A 110 4.38 -9.53 -16.43
N CYS A 111 3.10 -9.91 -16.28
CA CYS A 111 2.20 -9.99 -17.41
C CYS A 111 2.03 -8.62 -18.12
N SER A 112 1.86 -8.66 -19.45
CA SER A 112 1.80 -7.46 -20.28
C SER A 112 0.70 -6.49 -19.87
N TYR A 113 -0.42 -7.00 -19.34
CA TYR A 113 -1.53 -6.19 -18.86
C TYR A 113 -1.13 -5.35 -17.63
N LEU A 114 -0.50 -5.96 -16.63
CA LEU A 114 -0.02 -5.22 -15.45
C LEU A 114 1.05 -4.20 -15.85
N LYS A 115 1.99 -4.55 -16.73
CA LYS A 115 3.00 -3.61 -17.24
C LYS A 115 2.37 -2.36 -17.85
N ARG A 116 1.37 -2.52 -18.71
CA ARG A 116 0.64 -1.39 -19.33
C ARG A 116 -0.08 -0.52 -18.31
N SER A 117 -0.72 -1.15 -17.31
CA SER A 117 -1.40 -0.43 -16.22
C SER A 117 -0.42 0.39 -15.38
N LEU A 118 0.76 -0.16 -15.09
CA LEU A 118 1.82 0.51 -14.34
C LEU A 118 2.47 1.64 -15.13
N ASP A 119 2.67 1.46 -16.44
CA ASP A 119 3.17 2.53 -17.31
C ASP A 119 2.19 3.71 -17.36
N TYR A 120 0.89 3.43 -17.47
CA TYR A 120 -0.15 4.46 -17.41
C TYR A 120 -0.16 5.18 -16.05
N LEU A 121 -0.11 4.43 -14.94
CA LEU A 121 -0.03 4.98 -13.59
C LEU A 121 1.18 5.90 -13.42
N LYS A 122 2.36 5.46 -13.88
CA LYS A 122 3.60 6.24 -13.84
C LYS A 122 3.48 7.53 -14.66
N GLN A 123 2.88 7.48 -15.84
CA GLN A 123 2.64 8.67 -16.66
C GLN A 123 1.76 9.68 -15.90
N LYS A 124 0.64 9.23 -15.33
CA LYS A 124 -0.27 10.09 -14.56
C LYS A 124 0.40 10.66 -13.32
N ARG A 125 1.15 9.83 -12.59
CA ARG A 125 1.96 10.24 -11.43
C ARG A 125 2.95 11.35 -11.79
N ASN A 126 3.64 11.22 -12.91
CA ASN A 126 4.58 12.25 -13.35
C ASN A 126 3.87 13.56 -13.72
N GLN A 127 2.71 13.49 -14.39
CA GLN A 127 1.91 14.67 -14.71
C GLN A 127 1.49 15.43 -13.44
N ILE A 128 0.96 14.74 -12.42
CA ILE A 128 0.48 15.39 -11.19
C ILE A 128 1.60 15.87 -10.25
N MET A 129 2.79 15.26 -10.31
CA MET A 129 3.90 15.60 -9.41
C MET A 129 4.79 16.71 -9.96
N HIS A 130 4.96 16.78 -11.28
CA HIS A 130 5.94 17.64 -11.93
C HIS A 130 5.30 18.68 -12.84
N TYR A 131 3.98 18.63 -13.03
CA TYR A 131 3.23 19.54 -13.87
C TYR A 131 1.74 19.57 -13.45
N GLU A 132 0.83 19.73 -14.41
CA GLU A 132 -0.62 19.69 -14.27
C GLU A 132 -1.25 18.62 -15.19
N ILE A 133 -2.50 18.28 -14.89
CA ILE A 133 -3.34 17.39 -15.70
C ILE A 133 -4.72 18.03 -15.85
N ASN A 134 -5.20 18.14 -17.08
CA ASN A 134 -6.55 18.60 -17.39
C ASN A 134 -7.34 17.42 -17.94
N LEU A 135 -8.45 17.07 -17.31
CA LEU A 135 -9.30 15.94 -17.68
C LEU A 135 -10.75 16.42 -17.79
N ASN A 136 -11.46 15.97 -18.82
CA ASN A 136 -12.92 16.06 -18.80
C ASN A 136 -13.52 14.94 -17.93
N GLU A 137 -14.82 15.03 -17.63
CA GLU A 137 -15.52 14.08 -16.77
C GLU A 137 -15.39 12.62 -17.23
N GLY A 138 -15.47 12.37 -18.55
CA GLY A 138 -15.32 11.04 -19.12
C GLY A 138 -13.90 10.48 -18.94
N GLU A 139 -12.88 11.32 -19.16
CA GLU A 139 -11.48 10.96 -18.93
C GLU A 139 -11.19 10.73 -17.44
N PHE A 140 -11.80 11.52 -16.56
CA PHE A 140 -11.67 11.38 -15.11
C PHE A 140 -12.27 10.05 -14.61
N LYS A 141 -13.49 9.71 -15.04
CA LYS A 141 -14.11 8.40 -14.75
C LYS A 141 -13.27 7.25 -15.31
N ALA A 142 -12.77 7.37 -16.53
CA ALA A 142 -11.91 6.35 -17.13
C ALA A 142 -10.58 6.18 -16.37
N LEU A 143 -10.01 7.26 -15.84
CA LEU A 143 -8.84 7.22 -14.97
C LEU A 143 -9.12 6.43 -13.69
N ILE A 144 -10.23 6.70 -13.00
CA ILE A 144 -10.63 5.97 -11.79
C ILE A 144 -10.74 4.48 -12.07
N THR A 145 -11.43 4.07 -13.13
CA THR A 145 -11.55 2.65 -13.52
C THR A 145 -10.19 2.02 -13.79
N LYS A 146 -9.27 2.74 -14.43
CA LYS A 146 -7.90 2.25 -14.67
C LYS A 146 -7.11 2.10 -13.38
N LEU A 147 -7.29 2.99 -12.40
CA LEU A 147 -6.65 2.88 -11.09
C LEU A 147 -7.18 1.68 -10.30
N LYS A 148 -8.50 1.50 -10.23
CA LYS A 148 -9.14 0.33 -9.61
C LYS A 148 -8.62 -0.98 -10.23
N ASN A 149 -8.58 -1.05 -11.56
CA ASN A 149 -8.00 -2.21 -12.25
C ASN A 149 -6.51 -2.39 -11.92
N CYS A 150 -5.71 -1.32 -11.93
CA CYS A 150 -4.29 -1.41 -11.62
C CYS A 150 -4.06 -1.93 -10.19
N TYR A 151 -4.84 -1.45 -9.21
CA TYR A 151 -4.84 -1.94 -7.84
C TYR A 151 -5.10 -3.44 -7.75
N GLU A 152 -6.21 -3.93 -8.33
CA GLU A 152 -6.57 -5.35 -8.30
C GLU A 152 -5.49 -6.24 -8.95
N ASN A 153 -4.95 -5.81 -10.09
CA ASN A 153 -3.89 -6.56 -10.75
C ASN A 153 -2.59 -6.57 -9.95
N SER A 154 -2.25 -5.47 -9.26
CA SER A 154 -1.10 -5.39 -8.37
C SER A 154 -1.24 -6.37 -7.21
N VAL A 155 -2.39 -6.34 -6.50
CA VAL A 155 -2.65 -7.28 -5.39
C VAL A 155 -2.58 -8.73 -5.88
N ARG A 156 -3.26 -9.05 -6.98
CA ARG A 156 -3.25 -10.40 -7.57
C ARG A 156 -1.86 -10.86 -7.99
N PHE A 157 -1.04 -9.98 -8.57
CA PHE A 157 0.32 -10.32 -8.97
C PHE A 157 1.20 -10.59 -7.74
N PHE A 158 1.24 -9.66 -6.80
CA PHE A 158 2.13 -9.80 -5.64
C PHE A 158 1.73 -10.94 -4.71
N SER A 159 0.43 -11.28 -4.63
CA SER A 159 -0.05 -12.41 -3.82
C SER A 159 0.46 -13.77 -4.31
N GLN A 160 0.95 -13.86 -5.55
CA GLN A 160 1.58 -15.09 -6.07
C GLN A 160 3.02 -15.29 -5.55
N TYR A 161 3.65 -14.23 -5.04
CA TYR A 161 5.08 -14.23 -4.69
C TYR A 161 5.36 -13.81 -3.25
N ILE A 162 4.39 -13.17 -2.58
CA ILE A 162 4.49 -12.72 -1.20
C ILE A 162 3.46 -13.49 -0.37
N GLU A 163 3.97 -14.34 0.50
CA GLU A 163 3.16 -15.19 1.38
C GLU A 163 2.25 -14.35 2.29
N GLY A 164 0.96 -14.72 2.31
CA GLY A 164 -0.06 -14.05 3.12
C GLY A 164 -0.30 -12.59 2.76
N LEU A 165 0.05 -12.14 1.55
CA LEU A 165 -0.16 -10.74 1.16
C LEU A 165 -1.64 -10.37 1.14
N SER A 166 -2.51 -11.24 0.59
CA SER A 166 -3.95 -10.96 0.51
C SER A 166 -4.53 -10.74 1.90
N ASP A 167 -4.30 -11.66 2.83
CA ASP A 167 -4.74 -11.55 4.23
C ASP A 167 -4.21 -10.27 4.88
N LYS A 168 -2.93 -9.94 4.67
CA LYS A 168 -2.34 -8.71 5.23
C LYS A 168 -2.95 -7.43 4.65
N VAL A 169 -3.32 -7.44 3.37
CA VAL A 169 -3.98 -6.30 2.73
C VAL A 169 -5.40 -6.18 3.26
N GLU A 170 -6.12 -7.28 3.45
CA GLU A 170 -7.44 -7.30 4.05
C GLU A 170 -7.40 -6.81 5.49
N ASP A 171 -6.55 -7.41 6.34
CA ASP A 171 -6.32 -6.99 7.73
C ASP A 171 -5.99 -5.51 7.82
N ALA A 172 -5.10 -5.01 6.94
CA ALA A 172 -4.70 -3.62 6.97
C ALA A 172 -5.87 -2.67 6.66
N ARG A 173 -6.88 -3.08 5.90
CA ARG A 173 -8.07 -2.25 5.64
C ARG A 173 -8.93 -2.06 6.90
N PHE A 174 -8.86 -2.98 7.86
CA PHE A 174 -9.54 -2.87 9.14
C PHE A 174 -8.61 -2.21 10.17
N GLU A 175 -8.70 -0.88 10.31
CA GLU A 175 -8.12 -0.19 11.46
C GLU A 175 -9.11 -0.25 12.61
N LEU A 176 -8.67 -0.78 13.76
CA LEU A 176 -9.39 -0.63 15.02
C LEU A 176 -8.95 0.69 15.65
N TYR A 177 -9.86 1.68 15.69
CA TYR A 177 -9.64 2.89 16.45
C TYR A 177 -10.05 2.67 17.92
N GLU A 178 -9.38 3.33 18.87
CA GLU A 178 -9.80 3.30 20.29
C GLU A 178 -11.26 3.75 20.44
N GLN A 179 -11.72 4.63 19.56
CA GLN A 179 -13.10 5.09 19.52
C GLN A 179 -14.08 4.01 19.06
N ASP A 180 -13.67 3.09 18.18
CA ASP A 180 -14.49 1.94 17.77
C ASP A 180 -14.67 0.95 18.92
N LEU A 181 -13.74 0.90 19.89
CA LEU A 181 -13.88 0.10 21.12
C LEU A 181 -14.79 0.77 22.17
N ILE A 182 -15.04 2.07 22.04
CA ILE A 182 -15.91 2.85 22.94
C ILE A 182 -17.34 2.92 22.39
N ASP A 183 -17.49 2.98 21.06
CA ASP A 183 -18.77 3.11 20.37
C ASP A 183 -19.37 1.76 19.93
N ASP A 184 -18.69 0.63 20.09
CA ASP A 184 -19.31 -0.70 19.96
C ASP A 184 -20.14 -0.93 21.23
N PRO A 185 -21.48 -0.86 21.19
CA PRO A 185 -22.28 -1.13 22.37
C PRO A 185 -21.95 -2.55 22.81
N ASP A 186 -21.51 -2.72 24.05
CA ASP A 186 -21.29 -4.04 24.64
C ASP A 186 -22.64 -4.78 24.64
N VAL A 187 -22.89 -5.53 23.56
CA VAL A 187 -24.16 -6.20 23.30
C VAL A 187 -24.44 -7.22 24.40
N GLU A 188 -23.39 -7.78 25.00
CA GLU A 188 -23.50 -8.68 26.16
C GLU A 188 -23.95 -7.88 27.40
N ALA A 189 -23.36 -6.71 27.68
CA ALA A 189 -23.80 -5.86 28.79
C ALA A 189 -25.24 -5.34 28.63
N MET A 190 -25.68 -5.03 27.42
CA MET A 190 -27.06 -4.61 27.14
C MET A 190 -28.08 -5.74 27.35
N VAL A 191 -27.69 -6.99 27.05
CA VAL A 191 -28.54 -8.17 27.32
C VAL A 191 -28.64 -8.44 28.82
N ASP A 192 -27.54 -8.25 29.56
CA ASP A 192 -27.52 -8.40 31.01
C ASP A 192 -28.37 -7.31 31.71
N GLU A 193 -28.25 -6.04 31.32
CA GLU A 193 -29.10 -4.96 31.87
C GLU A 193 -30.60 -5.24 31.65
N ALA A 194 -30.98 -5.67 30.44
CA ALA A 194 -32.37 -6.03 30.14
C ALA A 194 -32.87 -7.22 31.00
N TYR A 195 -31.99 -8.16 31.34
CA TYR A 195 -32.32 -9.28 32.21
C TYR A 195 -32.51 -8.85 33.67
N TYR A 196 -31.63 -7.97 34.18
CA TYR A 196 -31.77 -7.43 35.55
C TYR A 196 -33.00 -6.53 35.69
N ASP A 197 -33.32 -5.71 34.70
CA ASP A 197 -34.55 -4.89 34.69
C ASP A 197 -35.82 -5.76 34.69
N TYR A 198 -35.82 -6.86 33.93
CA TYR A 198 -36.92 -7.83 33.95
C TYR A 198 -37.09 -8.48 35.33
N LEU A 199 -35.99 -8.88 35.98
CA LEU A 199 -36.04 -9.44 37.34
C LEU A 199 -36.51 -8.42 38.38
N ALA A 200 -36.09 -7.16 38.26
CA ALA A 200 -36.52 -6.08 39.14
C ALA A 200 -38.03 -5.83 39.01
N GLY A 201 -38.57 -5.78 37.79
CA GLY A 201 -40.01 -5.62 37.55
C GLY A 201 -40.87 -6.78 38.08
N LEU A 202 -40.32 -8.00 38.16
CA LEU A 202 -40.98 -9.14 38.81
C LEU A 202 -40.99 -9.02 40.34
N SER A 203 -39.97 -8.40 40.93
CA SER A 203 -39.89 -8.19 42.39
C SER A 203 -40.80 -7.08 42.91
N GLU A 204 -41.18 -6.11 42.05
CA GLU A 204 -42.10 -5.03 42.39
C GLU A 204 -43.59 -5.43 42.32
N GLN A 205 -43.91 -6.64 41.85
CA GLN A 205 -45.28 -7.15 41.71
C GLN A 205 -45.72 -8.10 42.84
N GLN A 206 -44.95 -8.23 43.92
CA GLN A 206 -45.30 -8.98 45.15
C GLN A 206 -45.58 -8.05 46.32
#